data_AF-A0A2N2VGX4-F1
#
_entry.id   AF-A0A2N2VGX4-F1
#
_cell.length_a   1.000
_cell.length_b   1.000
_cell.length_c   1.000
_cell.angle_alpha   90.00
_cell.angle_beta   90.00
_cell.angle_gamma   90.00
#
_symmetry.space_group_name_H-M   'P 1'
#
loop_
_entity.id
_entity.type
_entity.pdbx_description
1 polymer ?
#
loop_
_entity_poly.entity_id
_entity_poly.type
_entity_poly.pdbx_seq_one_letter_code
_entity_poly.pdbx_strand_id
1 'polypeptide(L)'
;MKDMGRNMQAIVDGLSREDYAKAERAALAIADHPQPPVGEKIRVMSFIGGNAPRFKAFDGETHDNAKALARASKSGNGEEAIAAFRKLQSSCLACHQAFRQPFQEHFYGKADIR
;
A
#
# COMPACT_ATOMS: atom_id res chain seq x y z
N MET A 1 3.03 2.05 -7.21
CA MET A 1 2.16 2.79 -6.26
C MET A 1 0.87 3.34 -6.88
N LYS A 2 0.83 3.85 -8.13
CA LYS A 2 -0.43 4.39 -8.72
C LYS A 2 -1.59 3.39 -8.66
N ASP A 3 -1.33 2.14 -9.04
CA ASP A 3 -2.33 1.07 -9.05
C ASP A 3 -2.84 0.74 -7.66
N MET A 4 -1.96 0.69 -6.66
CA MET A 4 -2.35 0.53 -5.26
C MET A 4 -3.25 1.66 -4.79
N GLY A 5 -2.99 2.91 -5.21
CA GLY A 5 -3.86 4.06 -4.92
C GLY A 5 -5.26 3.89 -5.50
N ARG A 6 -5.39 3.36 -6.73
CA ARG A 6 -6.69 3.04 -7.33
C ARG A 6 -7.40 1.90 -6.60
N ASN A 7 -6.68 0.87 -6.19
CA ASN A 7 -7.24 -0.22 -5.39
C ASN A 7 -7.72 0.29 -4.02
N MET A 8 -7.00 1.23 -3.41
CA MET A 8 -7.43 1.86 -2.16
C MET A 8 -8.77 2.60 -2.32
N GLN A 9 -8.96 3.33 -3.42
CA GLN A 9 -10.24 3.96 -3.75
C GLN A 9 -11.35 2.92 -3.99
N ALA A 10 -11.04 1.82 -4.67
CA ALA A 10 -11.98 0.73 -4.89
C ALA A 10 -12.40 0.03 -3.60
N ILE A 11 -11.50 -0.10 -2.61
CA ILE A 11 -11.83 -0.58 -1.27
C ILE A 11 -12.82 0.37 -0.59
N VAL A 12 -12.55 1.68 -0.58
CA VAL A 12 -13.45 2.67 0.04
C VAL A 12 -14.84 2.60 -0.58
N ASP A 13 -14.94 2.58 -1.91
CA ASP A 13 -16.22 2.49 -2.60
C ASP A 13 -16.92 1.14 -2.33
N GLY A 14 -16.18 0.04 -2.29
CA GLY A 14 -16.72 -1.28 -1.96
C GLY A 14 -17.29 -1.33 -0.54
N LEU A 15 -16.53 -0.90 0.46
CA LEU A 15 -16.98 -0.88 1.86
C LEU A 15 -18.17 0.06 2.07
N SER A 16 -18.19 1.23 1.41
CA SER A 16 -19.28 2.21 1.56
C SER A 16 -20.61 1.72 0.98
N ARG A 17 -20.57 0.73 0.09
CA ARG A 17 -21.74 0.16 -0.59
C ARG A 17 -22.02 -1.28 -0.17
N GLU A 18 -21.26 -1.79 0.80
CA GLU A 18 -21.29 -3.19 1.23
C GLU A 18 -21.01 -4.19 0.07
N ASP A 19 -20.34 -3.73 -1.00
CA ASP A 19 -19.79 -4.58 -2.05
C ASP A 19 -18.45 -5.16 -1.57
N TYR A 20 -18.56 -6.13 -0.67
CA TYR A 20 -17.41 -6.76 -0.05
C TYR A 20 -16.58 -7.58 -1.04
N ALA A 21 -17.17 -8.09 -2.12
CA ALA A 21 -16.43 -8.77 -3.18
C ALA A 21 -15.50 -7.80 -3.93
N LYS A 22 -15.93 -6.55 -4.16
CA LYS A 22 -15.07 -5.49 -4.68
C LYS A 22 -13.96 -5.13 -3.71
N ALA A 23 -14.27 -4.97 -2.42
CA ALA A 23 -13.27 -4.68 -1.39
C ALA A 23 -12.22 -5.80 -1.28
N GLU A 24 -12.64 -7.07 -1.28
CA GLU A 24 -11.75 -8.24 -1.25
C GLU A 24 -10.77 -8.22 -2.44
N ARG A 25 -11.28 -8.13 -3.67
CA ARG A 25 -10.45 -8.14 -4.88
C ARG A 25 -9.44 -7.00 -4.89
N ALA A 26 -9.88 -5.80 -4.50
CA ALA A 26 -9.00 -4.64 -4.45
C ALA A 26 -7.93 -4.77 -3.35
N ALA A 27 -8.28 -5.33 -2.19
CA ALA A 27 -7.32 -5.60 -1.11
C ALA A 27 -6.28 -6.67 -1.51
N LEU A 28 -6.69 -7.75 -2.17
CA LEU A 28 -5.75 -8.74 -2.73
C LEU A 28 -4.83 -8.13 -3.78
N ALA A 29 -5.35 -7.24 -4.64
CA ALA A 29 -4.53 -6.53 -5.63
C ALA A 29 -3.52 -5.55 -5.01
N ILE A 30 -3.71 -5.13 -3.75
CA ILE A 30 -2.69 -4.41 -2.99
C ILE A 30 -1.66 -5.38 -2.42
N ALA A 31 -2.09 -6.49 -1.81
CA ALA A 31 -1.18 -7.48 -1.24
C ALA A 31 -0.26 -8.10 -2.31
N ASP A 32 -0.84 -8.58 -3.40
CA ASP A 32 -0.12 -9.29 -4.46
C ASP A 32 0.35 -8.34 -5.57
N HIS A 33 0.68 -7.10 -5.22
CA HIS A 33 1.10 -6.10 -6.19
C HIS A 33 2.40 -6.55 -6.91
N PRO A 34 2.56 -6.22 -8.21
CA PRO A 34 3.78 -6.54 -8.93
C PRO A 34 5.01 -5.91 -8.25
N GLN A 35 6.08 -6.68 -8.18
CA GLN A 35 7.39 -6.17 -7.74
C GLN A 35 8.01 -5.32 -8.84
N PRO A 36 8.76 -4.26 -8.48
CA PRO A 36 9.51 -3.48 -9.47
C PRO A 36 10.59 -4.35 -10.14
N PRO A 37 11.01 -4.02 -11.37
CA PRO A 37 12.15 -4.67 -12.02
C PRO A 37 13.39 -4.69 -11.11
N VAL A 38 14.21 -5.75 -11.20
CA VAL A 38 15.36 -5.96 -10.30
C VAL A 38 16.30 -4.74 -10.25
N GLY A 39 16.60 -4.13 -11.40
CA GLY A 39 17.45 -2.94 -11.45
C GLY A 39 16.84 -1.74 -10.71
N GLU A 40 15.53 -1.55 -10.79
CA GLU A 40 14.83 -0.52 -10.03
C GLU A 40 14.84 -0.83 -8.53
N LYS A 41 14.59 -2.09 -8.17
CA LYS A 41 14.68 -2.56 -6.79
C LYS A 41 16.05 -2.28 -6.18
N ILE A 42 17.14 -2.57 -6.88
CA ILE A 42 18.51 -2.27 -6.41
C ILE A 42 18.68 -0.77 -6.18
N ARG A 43 18.31 0.09 -7.15
CA ARG A 43 18.43 1.55 -7.01
C ARG A 43 17.67 2.07 -5.79
N VAL A 44 16.44 1.61 -5.58
CA VAL A 44 15.62 2.00 -4.43
C VAL A 44 16.28 1.53 -3.12
N MET A 45 16.72 0.27 -3.05
CA MET A 45 17.35 -0.24 -1.83
C MET A 45 18.67 0.46 -1.51
N SER A 46 19.46 0.83 -2.52
CA SER A 46 20.68 1.63 -2.34
C SER A 46 20.38 3.02 -1.78
N PHE A 47 19.33 3.69 -2.26
CA PHE A 47 18.88 4.98 -1.72
C PHE A 47 18.39 4.86 -0.28
N ILE A 48 17.57 3.85 0.02
CA ILE A 48 17.03 3.61 1.36
C ILE A 48 18.15 3.28 2.37
N GLY A 49 19.22 2.62 1.92
CA GLY A 49 20.44 2.41 2.68
C GLY A 49 20.20 1.72 4.02
N GLY A 50 20.72 2.29 5.11
CA GLY A 50 20.58 1.74 6.47
C GLY A 50 19.14 1.59 6.96
N ASN A 51 18.17 2.28 6.34
CA ASN A 51 16.75 2.14 6.68
C ASN A 51 16.05 0.95 5.98
N ALA A 52 16.79 0.14 5.22
CA ALA A 52 16.24 -0.99 4.45
C ALA A 52 15.40 -1.97 5.28
N PRO A 53 15.80 -2.37 6.51
CA PRO A 53 14.97 -3.25 7.34
C PRO A 53 13.63 -2.61 7.69
N ARG A 54 13.61 -1.32 8.02
CA ARG A 54 12.39 -0.58 8.38
C ARG A 54 11.47 -0.41 7.17
N PHE A 55 12.04 -0.11 5.99
CA PHE A 55 11.27 0.00 4.75
C PHE A 55 10.56 -1.33 4.42
N LYS A 56 11.29 -2.45 4.50
CA LYS A 56 10.73 -3.80 4.29
C LYS A 56 9.69 -4.18 5.35
N ALA A 57 9.87 -3.75 6.59
CA ALA A 57 8.89 -3.99 7.65
C ALA A 57 7.55 -3.31 7.34
N PHE A 58 7.56 -2.05 6.88
CA PHE A 58 6.32 -1.38 6.47
C PHE A 58 5.68 -1.99 5.22
N ASP A 59 6.48 -2.44 4.26
CA ASP A 59 6.01 -3.16 3.07
C ASP A 59 5.28 -4.46 3.47
N GLY A 60 5.92 -5.27 4.33
CA GLY A 60 5.34 -6.50 4.87
C GLY A 60 4.08 -6.25 5.72
N GLU A 61 4.08 -5.24 6.59
CA GLU A 61 2.90 -4.88 7.38
C GLU A 61 1.72 -4.46 6.49
N THR A 62 1.99 -3.70 5.41
CA THR A 62 0.96 -3.29 4.46
C THR A 62 0.39 -4.49 3.70
N HIS A 63 1.24 -5.41 3.27
CA HIS A 63 0.85 -6.67 2.64
C HIS A 63 -0.05 -7.50 3.55
N ASP A 64 0.34 -7.70 4.81
CA ASP A 64 -0.41 -8.51 5.76
C ASP A 64 -1.75 -7.88 6.13
N ASN A 65 -1.79 -6.55 6.30
CA ASN A 65 -3.02 -5.81 6.54
C ASN A 65 -3.97 -5.86 5.33
N ALA A 66 -3.44 -5.81 4.10
CA ALA A 66 -4.24 -5.96 2.90
C ALA A 66 -4.86 -7.37 2.81
N LYS A 67 -4.10 -8.42 3.13
CA LYS A 67 -4.64 -9.78 3.23
C LYS A 67 -5.68 -9.93 4.33
N ALA A 68 -5.49 -9.28 5.47
CA ALA A 68 -6.47 -9.29 6.56
C ALA A 68 -7.79 -8.63 6.13
N LEU A 69 -7.73 -7.48 5.47
CA LEU A 69 -8.90 -6.83 4.90
C LEU A 69 -9.60 -7.72 3.86
N ALA A 70 -8.86 -8.41 3.00
CA ALA A 70 -9.44 -9.32 2.04
C ALA A 70 -10.25 -10.44 2.73
N ARG A 71 -9.68 -11.06 3.78
CA ARG A 71 -10.37 -12.09 4.58
C ARG A 71 -11.63 -11.55 5.27
N ALA A 72 -11.55 -10.37 5.88
CA ALA A 72 -12.68 -9.75 6.56
C ALA A 72 -13.78 -9.30 5.58
N SER A 73 -13.41 -8.85 4.38
CA SER A 73 -14.39 -8.53 3.33
C SER A 73 -15.06 -9.81 2.84
N LYS A 74 -14.29 -10.88 2.61
CA LYS A 74 -14.83 -12.17 2.18
C LYS A 74 -15.86 -12.76 3.16
N SER A 75 -15.70 -12.54 4.46
CA SER A 75 -16.66 -13.01 5.47
C SER A 75 -17.96 -12.20 5.52
N GLY A 76 -18.05 -11.07 4.78
CA GLY A 76 -19.20 -10.18 4.78
C GLY A 76 -19.38 -9.38 6.08
N ASN A 77 -18.39 -9.42 6.98
CA ASN A 77 -18.44 -8.73 8.26
C ASN A 77 -17.98 -7.27 8.08
N GLY A 78 -18.94 -6.35 7.93
CA GLY A 78 -18.67 -4.93 7.69
C GLY A 78 -17.82 -4.28 8.77
N GLU A 79 -18.07 -4.56 10.05
CA GLU A 79 -17.30 -3.98 11.17
C GLU A 79 -15.84 -4.46 11.14
N GLU A 80 -15.62 -5.76 10.93
CA GLU A 80 -14.28 -6.34 10.82
C GLU A 80 -13.55 -5.79 9.59
N ALA A 81 -14.25 -5.66 8.46
CA ALA A 81 -13.69 -5.10 7.24
C ALA A 81 -13.28 -3.62 7.43
N ILE A 82 -14.09 -2.80 8.10
CA ILE A 82 -13.75 -1.41 8.43
C ILE A 82 -12.54 -1.35 9.37
N ALA A 83 -12.50 -2.21 10.40
CA ALA A 83 -11.38 -2.28 11.33
C ALA A 83 -10.07 -2.69 10.64
N ALA A 84 -10.12 -3.68 9.74
CA ALA A 84 -8.99 -4.10 8.93
C ALA A 84 -8.56 -3.01 7.94
N PHE A 85 -9.52 -2.30 7.34
CA PHE A 85 -9.25 -1.19 6.44
C PHE A 85 -8.52 -0.03 7.14
N ARG A 86 -8.89 0.28 8.39
CA ARG A 86 -8.15 1.26 9.21
C ARG A 86 -6.68 0.85 9.38
N LYS A 87 -6.39 -0.42 9.65
CA LYS A 87 -5.01 -0.91 9.79
C LYS A 87 -4.22 -0.75 8.49
N LEU A 88 -4.82 -1.10 7.36
CA LEU A 88 -4.23 -0.92 6.03
C LEU A 88 -3.95 0.57 5.71
N GLN A 89 -4.88 1.48 6.04
CA GLN A 89 -4.66 2.92 5.90
C GLN A 89 -3.47 3.40 6.73
N SER A 90 -3.40 2.96 7.99
CA SER A 90 -2.32 3.34 8.90
C SER A 90 -0.95 2.88 8.43
N SER A 91 -0.81 1.65 7.89
CA SER A 91 0.48 1.17 7.39
C SER A 91 0.92 1.93 6.13
N CYS A 92 -0.01 2.27 5.24
CA CYS A 92 0.26 3.16 4.10
C CYS A 92 0.79 4.52 4.57
N LEU A 93 0.14 5.11 5.57
CA LEU A 93 0.54 6.41 6.12
C LEU A 93 1.92 6.36 6.78
N ALA A 94 2.21 5.33 7.57
CA ALA A 94 3.47 5.16 8.27
C ALA A 94 4.66 5.11 7.29
N CYS A 95 4.54 4.33 6.20
CA CYS A 95 5.56 4.28 5.16
C CYS A 95 5.73 5.64 4.46
N HIS A 96 4.62 6.30 4.10
CA HIS A 96 4.68 7.59 3.44
C HIS A 96 5.33 8.67 4.31
N GLN A 97 5.01 8.75 5.59
CA GLN A 97 5.62 9.69 6.52
C GLN A 97 7.12 9.44 6.68
N ALA A 98 7.55 8.17 6.65
CA ALA A 98 8.96 7.82 6.80
C ALA A 98 9.79 8.04 5.51
N PHE A 99 9.21 7.82 4.33
CA PHE A 99 10.00 7.66 3.11
C PHE A 99 9.54 8.46 1.88
N ARG A 100 8.28 8.93 1.82
CA ARG A 100 7.72 9.48 0.56
C ARG A 100 8.47 10.73 0.09
N GLN A 101 8.62 11.74 0.95
CA GLN A 101 9.25 13.00 0.56
C GLN A 101 10.73 12.80 0.17
N PRO A 102 11.58 12.16 0.99
CA PRO A 102 12.97 11.89 0.60
C PRO A 102 13.09 11.10 -0.71
N PHE A 103 12.21 10.11 -0.90
CA PHE A 103 12.18 9.32 -2.14
C PHE A 103 11.83 10.21 -3.34
N GLN A 104 10.82 11.07 -3.23
CA GLN A 104 10.41 11.95 -4.31
C GLN A 104 11.49 12.97 -4.66
N GLU A 105 12.13 13.57 -3.66
CA GLU A 105 13.23 14.50 -3.86
C GLU A 105 14.42 13.83 -4.58
N HIS A 106 14.78 12.61 -4.18
CA HIS A 106 15.90 11.90 -4.79
C HIS A 106 15.63 11.45 -6.24
N PHE A 107 14.45 10.89 -6.51
CA PHE A 107 14.15 10.29 -7.82
C PHE A 107 13.44 11.23 -8.79
N TYR A 108 12.78 12.29 -8.30
CA TYR A 108 11.97 13.20 -9.12
C TYR A 108 12.28 14.70 -8.90
N GLY A 109 13.13 15.06 -7.92
CA GLY A 109 13.44 16.44 -7.52
C GLY A 109 14.30 17.27 -8.49
N LYS A 110 14.34 16.93 -9.77
CA LYS A 110 14.92 17.74 -10.86
C LYS A 110 14.07 17.73 -12.13
N ALA A 111 12.74 17.78 -12.01
CA ALA A 111 11.93 18.30 -13.10
C ALA A 111 11.99 19.83 -13.02
N ASP A 112 12.83 20.43 -13.87
CA ASP A 112 12.87 21.87 -14.10
C ASP A 112 11.43 22.41 -14.22
N ILE A 113 11.09 23.36 -13.36
CA ILE A 113 10.02 24.30 -13.63
C ILE A 113 10.55 25.21 -14.74
N ARG A 114 10.15 24.94 -15.98
CA ARG A 114 10.09 25.91 -17.07
C ARG A 114 8.78 25.73 -17.81
#